data_AF-A0A0C1MS92-F1
#
_entry.id   AF-A0A0C1MS92-F1
#
_cell.length_a   1.000
_cell.length_b   1.000
_cell.length_c   1.000
_cell.angle_alpha   90.00
_cell.angle_beta   90.00
_cell.angle_gamma   90.00
#
_symmetry.space_group_name_H-M   'P 1'
#
loop_
_entity.id
_entity.type
_entity.pdbx_description
1 polymer ?
#
loop_
_entity_poly.entity_id
_entity_poly.type
_entity_poly.pdbx_seq_one_letter_code
_entity_poly.pdbx_strand_id
1 'polypeptide(L)'
;MNLVKHFLFFGIYTVMLCTSAISHAHALKETTATITVRSGQIDVLVNTDFSHWLSVLHNNEAWLLGDTELVLQNGQSEQVKRKQLQDLVLTHTKIQANGTLLNCQLNQFPIKLTQLHKEHHSRAYFRLGCVSPQKQLNSVSLTLPKSLGRVYTSLVQPKQQLIGAGQQANFKL
;
A
#
# COMPACT_ATOMS: atom_id res chain seq x y z
N MET A 1 52.24 15.83 35.77
CA MET A 1 51.91 14.55 35.08
C MET A 1 50.42 14.16 35.23
N ASN A 2 49.48 15.12 35.35
CA ASN A 2 48.03 14.83 35.50
C ASN A 2 47.14 15.49 34.42
N LEU A 3 47.67 16.46 33.66
CA LEU A 3 46.92 17.19 32.63
C LEU A 3 46.72 16.37 31.35
N VAL A 4 47.74 15.61 30.94
CA VAL A 4 47.68 14.73 29.74
C VAL A 4 46.70 13.57 29.93
N LYS A 5 46.58 13.04 31.16
CA LYS A 5 45.61 11.98 31.49
C LYS A 5 44.16 12.46 31.40
N HIS A 6 43.87 13.71 31.78
CA HIS A 6 42.53 14.29 31.67
C HIS A 6 42.13 14.53 30.21
N PHE A 7 43.06 15.00 29.36
CA PHE A 7 42.80 15.16 27.92
C PHE A 7 42.56 13.82 27.21
N LEU A 8 43.31 12.77 27.58
CA LEU A 8 43.14 11.42 27.02
C LEU A 8 41.79 10.80 27.43
N PHE A 9 41.36 10.97 28.68
CA PHE A 9 40.05 10.48 29.13
C PHE A 9 38.88 11.23 28.49
N PHE A 10 39.00 12.54 28.27
CA PHE A 10 37.96 13.34 27.64
C PHE A 10 37.81 12.99 26.14
N GLY A 11 38.93 12.75 25.44
CA GLY A 11 38.91 12.30 24.05
C GLY A 11 38.22 10.94 23.86
N ILE A 12 38.43 10.00 24.79
CA ILE A 12 37.82 8.66 24.73
C ILE A 12 36.29 8.73 24.97
N TYR A 13 35.83 9.55 25.91
CA TYR A 13 34.39 9.76 26.13
C TYR A 13 33.70 10.41 24.92
N THR A 14 34.38 11.32 24.23
CA THR A 14 33.82 12.03 23.06
C THR A 14 33.69 11.13 21.84
N VAL A 15 34.61 10.18 21.64
CA VAL A 15 34.55 9.20 20.53
C VAL A 15 33.48 8.13 20.79
N MET A 16 33.21 7.77 22.04
CA MET A 16 32.20 6.76 22.40
C MET A 16 30.75 7.28 22.26
N LEU A 17 30.54 8.60 22.30
CA LEU A 17 29.22 9.22 22.10
C LEU A 17 28.82 9.36 20.62
N CYS A 18 29.76 9.26 19.67
CA CYS A 18 29.50 9.50 18.25
C CYS A 18 29.10 8.25 17.43
N THR A 19 29.07 7.05 18.01
CA THR A 19 28.82 5.81 17.24
C THR A 19 27.38 5.28 17.30
N SER A 20 26.44 5.99 17.94
CA SER A 20 25.09 5.48 18.19
C SER A 20 23.99 6.08 17.31
N ALA A 21 24.23 6.23 16.00
CA ALA A 21 23.15 6.60 15.08
C ALA A 21 23.38 6.15 13.63
N ILE A 22 23.77 4.89 13.40
CA ILE A 22 23.42 4.26 12.11
C ILE A 22 21.99 3.77 12.28
N SER A 23 21.01 4.68 12.17
CA SER A 23 19.64 4.27 11.97
C SER A 23 19.59 3.59 10.61
N HIS A 24 19.60 2.26 10.59
CA HIS A 24 19.13 1.53 9.43
C HIS A 24 17.67 1.96 9.26
N ALA A 25 17.43 2.87 8.32
CA ALA A 25 16.11 3.05 7.75
C ALA A 25 15.78 1.72 7.06
N HIS A 26 15.32 0.74 7.84
CA HIS A 26 14.58 -0.37 7.29
C HIS A 26 13.48 0.29 6.48
N ALA A 27 13.58 0.21 5.15
CA ALA A 27 12.52 0.63 4.26
C ALA A 27 11.30 -0.17 4.71
N LEU A 28 10.45 0.50 5.48
CA LEU A 28 9.29 -0.11 6.09
C LEU A 28 8.50 -0.71 4.93
N LYS A 29 8.22 -2.02 4.98
CA LYS A 29 7.50 -2.77 3.92
C LYS A 29 6.03 -2.37 3.93
N GLU A 30 5.76 -1.06 3.89
CA GLU A 30 4.44 -0.47 3.94
C GLU A 30 3.60 -1.00 2.79
N THR A 31 2.29 -1.07 3.00
CA THR A 31 1.35 -1.25 1.91
C THR A 31 1.41 0.00 1.03
N THR A 32 1.44 -0.21 -0.28
CA THR A 32 1.56 0.86 -1.27
C THR A 32 0.32 0.88 -2.15
N ALA A 33 -0.17 2.06 -2.49
CA ALA A 33 -1.22 2.22 -3.50
C ALA A 33 -0.72 3.12 -4.63
N THR A 34 -0.78 2.63 -5.86
CA THR A 34 -0.48 3.41 -7.07
C THR A 34 -1.77 3.68 -7.81
N ILE A 35 -2.11 4.95 -7.94
CA ILE A 35 -3.24 5.45 -8.73
C ILE A 35 -2.70 5.83 -10.10
N THR A 36 -3.12 5.13 -11.14
CA THR A 36 -2.79 5.45 -12.54
C THR A 36 -3.99 6.09 -13.21
N VAL A 37 -3.79 7.28 -13.80
CA VAL A 37 -4.86 8.04 -14.46
C VAL A 37 -4.59 8.15 -15.96
N ARG A 38 -5.50 7.65 -16.79
CA ARG A 38 -5.36 7.65 -18.25
C ARG A 38 -6.68 7.93 -18.96
N SER A 39 -6.81 9.10 -19.60
CA SER A 39 -7.95 9.43 -20.47
C SER A 39 -9.33 9.18 -19.81
N GLY A 40 -9.51 9.56 -18.55
CA GLY A 40 -10.73 9.32 -17.78
C GLY A 40 -10.83 7.92 -17.13
N GLN A 41 -9.91 7.00 -17.42
CA GLN A 41 -9.78 5.73 -16.72
C GLN A 41 -8.89 5.91 -15.49
N ILE A 42 -9.30 5.34 -14.36
CA ILE A 42 -8.53 5.29 -13.13
C ILE A 42 -8.29 3.84 -12.78
N ASP A 43 -7.04 3.53 -12.48
CA ASP A 43 -6.61 2.21 -12.06
C ASP A 43 -5.84 2.32 -10.75
N VAL A 44 -6.26 1.59 -9.73
CA VAL A 44 -5.63 1.60 -8.41
C VAL A 44 -5.05 0.22 -8.14
N LEU A 45 -3.73 0.14 -8.06
CA LEU A 45 -3.00 -1.05 -7.67
C LEU A 45 -2.60 -0.91 -6.20
N VAL A 46 -3.10 -1.79 -5.34
CA VAL A 46 -2.70 -1.85 -3.93
C VAL A 46 -1.85 -3.10 -3.72
N ASN A 47 -0.64 -2.92 -3.22
CA ASN A 47 0.30 -3.97 -2.89
C ASN A 47 0.50 -4.00 -1.37
N THR A 48 0.17 -5.13 -0.74
CA THR A 48 0.19 -5.29 0.71
C THR A 48 0.75 -6.64 1.13
N ASP A 49 1.18 -6.74 2.37
CA ASP A 49 1.46 -8.01 3.04
C ASP A 49 0.12 -8.64 3.46
N PHE A 50 -0.35 -9.61 2.66
CA PHE A 50 -1.63 -10.26 2.92
C PHE A 50 -1.60 -11.13 4.18
N SER A 51 -0.45 -11.67 4.56
CA SER A 51 -0.29 -12.45 5.79
C SER A 51 -0.52 -11.58 7.01
N HIS A 52 0.10 -10.40 7.02
CA HIS A 52 -0.11 -9.40 8.06
C HIS A 52 -1.55 -8.90 8.07
N TRP A 53 -2.10 -8.52 6.91
CA TRP A 53 -3.47 -8.03 6.81
C TRP A 53 -4.50 -9.05 7.30
N LEU A 54 -4.35 -10.32 6.94
CA LEU A 54 -5.19 -11.41 7.44
C LEU A 54 -5.08 -11.58 8.96
N SER A 55 -3.88 -11.45 9.53
CA SER A 55 -3.65 -11.53 10.98
C SER A 55 -4.40 -10.42 11.72
N VAL A 56 -4.32 -9.18 11.21
CA VAL A 56 -5.04 -8.03 11.76
C VAL A 56 -6.56 -8.26 11.73
N LEU A 57 -7.08 -8.81 10.63
CA LEU A 57 -8.51 -9.13 10.49
C LEU A 57 -8.97 -10.32 11.35
N HIS A 58 -8.06 -11.10 11.93
CA HIS A 58 -8.40 -12.14 12.91
C HIS A 58 -8.41 -11.62 14.36
N ASN A 59 -8.05 -10.35 14.60
CA ASN A 59 -8.02 -9.75 15.93
C ASN A 59 -9.40 -9.17 16.31
N ASN A 60 -10.07 -9.83 17.27
CA ASN A 60 -11.36 -9.38 17.81
C ASN A 60 -11.26 -8.03 18.53
N GLU A 61 -10.17 -7.77 19.26
CA GLU A 61 -9.99 -6.52 20.00
C GLU A 61 -9.84 -5.34 19.04
N ALA A 62 -9.06 -5.50 17.97
CA ALA A 62 -8.89 -4.48 16.94
C ALA A 62 -10.23 -4.10 16.28
N TRP A 63 -11.13 -5.07 16.09
CA TRP A 63 -12.47 -4.80 15.59
C TRP A 63 -13.36 -4.08 16.63
N LEU A 64 -13.34 -4.51 17.88
CA LEU A 64 -14.09 -3.87 18.97
C LEU A 64 -13.67 -2.41 19.17
N LEU A 65 -12.40 -2.09 18.94
CA LEU A 65 -11.85 -0.73 18.99
C LEU A 65 -12.09 0.07 17.70
N GLY A 66 -12.59 -0.56 16.64
CA GLY A 66 -12.89 0.08 15.36
C GLY A 66 -11.68 0.32 14.46
N ASP A 67 -10.56 -0.34 14.75
CA ASP A 67 -9.33 -0.34 13.93
C ASP A 67 -9.49 -1.19 12.67
N THR A 68 -10.37 -2.20 12.72
CA THR A 68 -10.77 -3.01 11.56
C THR A 68 -12.28 -2.96 11.34
N GLU A 69 -12.71 -3.10 10.10
CA GLU A 69 -14.13 -3.08 9.74
C GLU A 69 -14.78 -4.46 9.75
N LEU A 70 -13.96 -5.51 9.84
CA LEU A 70 -14.35 -6.91 9.74
C LEU A 70 -13.49 -7.78 10.65
N VAL A 71 -14.10 -8.81 11.21
CA VAL A 71 -13.41 -9.96 11.82
C VAL A 71 -13.60 -11.20 10.96
N LEU A 72 -12.48 -11.82 10.56
CA LEU A 72 -12.47 -13.13 9.94
C LEU A 72 -12.58 -14.22 11.01
N GLN A 73 -13.48 -15.16 10.81
CA GLN A 73 -13.70 -16.26 11.76
C GLN A 73 -12.72 -17.41 11.52
N ASN A 74 -12.37 -18.12 12.58
CA ASN A 74 -11.53 -19.31 12.50
C ASN A 74 -12.28 -20.46 11.79
N GLY A 75 -11.54 -21.33 11.10
CA GLY A 75 -12.11 -22.50 10.42
C GLY A 75 -12.90 -22.21 9.13
N GLN A 76 -13.05 -20.95 8.72
CA GLN A 76 -13.70 -20.62 7.45
C GLN A 76 -12.91 -21.14 6.25
N SER A 77 -13.63 -21.60 5.22
CA SER A 77 -13.02 -22.00 3.95
C SER A 77 -12.37 -20.81 3.25
N GLU A 78 -11.34 -21.08 2.46
CA GLU A 78 -10.57 -20.05 1.76
C GLU A 78 -11.45 -19.22 0.81
N GLN A 79 -12.42 -19.85 0.16
CA GLN A 79 -13.37 -19.17 -0.73
C GLN A 79 -14.24 -18.15 0.02
N VAL A 80 -14.69 -18.50 1.23
CA VAL A 80 -15.49 -17.60 2.07
C VAL A 80 -14.64 -16.41 2.53
N LYS A 81 -13.44 -16.66 3.05
CA LYS A 81 -12.51 -15.59 3.44
C LYS A 81 -12.20 -14.66 2.28
N ARG A 82 -11.93 -15.22 1.10
CA ARG A 82 -11.66 -14.43 -0.12
C ARG A 82 -12.85 -13.55 -0.48
N LYS A 83 -14.06 -14.09 -0.48
CA LYS A 83 -15.27 -13.30 -0.74
C LYS A 83 -15.42 -12.16 0.26
N GLN A 84 -15.26 -12.43 1.55
CA GLN A 84 -15.36 -11.40 2.60
C GLN A 84 -14.30 -10.30 2.45
N LEU A 85 -13.08 -10.64 2.05
CA LEU A 85 -12.04 -9.64 1.77
C LEU A 85 -12.36 -8.81 0.52
N GLN A 86 -12.89 -9.43 -0.53
CA GLN A 86 -13.32 -8.71 -1.73
C GLN A 86 -14.45 -7.72 -1.38
N ASP A 87 -15.42 -8.16 -0.58
CA ASP A 87 -16.51 -7.33 -0.10
C ASP A 87 -15.99 -6.19 0.79
N LEU A 88 -15.07 -6.47 1.72
CA LEU A 88 -14.40 -5.46 2.54
C LEU A 88 -13.73 -4.38 1.67
N VAL A 89 -12.96 -4.80 0.66
CA VAL A 89 -12.31 -3.87 -0.29
C VAL A 89 -13.34 -3.04 -1.03
N LEU A 90 -14.40 -3.64 -1.58
CA LEU A 90 -15.40 -2.93 -2.37
C LEU A 90 -16.25 -1.97 -1.53
N THR A 91 -16.60 -2.35 -0.29
CA THR A 91 -17.45 -1.53 0.59
C THR A 91 -16.68 -0.37 1.22
N HIS A 92 -15.40 -0.58 1.57
CA HIS A 92 -14.61 0.42 2.29
C HIS A 92 -13.59 1.15 1.42
N THR A 93 -13.49 0.83 0.13
CA THR A 93 -12.73 1.64 -0.82
C THR A 93 -13.64 2.68 -1.49
N LYS A 94 -13.24 3.95 -1.42
CA LYS A 94 -13.91 5.04 -2.14
C LYS A 94 -12.91 5.71 -3.06
N ILE A 95 -13.22 5.77 -4.34
CA ILE A 95 -12.43 6.49 -5.34
C ILE A 95 -13.31 7.59 -5.90
N GLN A 96 -12.84 8.83 -5.83
CA GLN A 96 -13.55 9.97 -6.41
C GLN A 96 -12.67 10.65 -7.44
N ALA A 97 -13.29 11.15 -8.49
CA ALA A 97 -12.66 12.03 -9.45
C ALA A 97 -13.41 13.35 -9.50
N ASN A 98 -12.68 14.47 -9.37
CA ASN A 98 -13.28 15.81 -9.34
C ASN A 98 -14.44 15.92 -8.34
N GLY A 99 -14.32 15.26 -7.19
CA GLY A 99 -15.34 15.20 -6.13
C GLY A 99 -16.50 14.22 -6.38
N THR A 100 -16.59 13.60 -7.56
CA THR A 100 -17.63 12.61 -7.89
C THR A 100 -17.19 11.20 -7.54
N LEU A 101 -17.97 10.49 -6.73
CA LEU A 101 -17.72 9.08 -6.40
C LEU A 101 -17.85 8.20 -7.65
N LEU A 102 -16.85 7.36 -7.90
CA LEU A 102 -16.82 6.46 -9.05
C LEU A 102 -17.35 5.08 -8.68
N ASN A 103 -18.01 4.43 -9.63
CA ASN A 103 -18.33 3.01 -9.56
C ASN A 103 -17.12 2.21 -10.03
N CYS A 104 -16.41 1.58 -9.09
CA CYS A 104 -15.18 0.86 -9.34
C CYS A 104 -15.39 -0.64 -9.24
N GLN A 105 -14.66 -1.39 -10.05
CA GLN A 105 -14.70 -2.85 -10.04
C GLN A 105 -13.37 -3.42 -9.56
N LEU A 106 -13.43 -4.51 -8.82
CA LEU A 106 -12.26 -5.27 -8.42
C LEU A 106 -11.83 -6.18 -9.57
N ASN A 107 -10.83 -5.72 -10.34
CA ASN A 107 -10.37 -6.39 -11.55
C ASN A 107 -9.42 -7.55 -11.25
N GLN A 108 -8.66 -7.45 -10.16
CA GLN A 108 -7.71 -8.48 -9.74
C GLN A 108 -7.69 -8.61 -8.22
N PHE A 109 -7.65 -9.85 -7.75
CA PHE A 109 -7.53 -10.18 -6.33
C PHE A 109 -6.81 -11.52 -6.20
N PRO A 110 -6.01 -11.77 -5.15
CA PRO A 110 -5.28 -13.01 -5.02
C PRO A 110 -6.21 -14.23 -4.94
N ILE A 111 -5.90 -15.26 -5.74
CA ILE A 111 -6.73 -16.47 -5.85
C ILE A 111 -6.52 -17.40 -4.64
N LYS A 112 -5.27 -17.53 -4.19
CA LYS A 112 -4.83 -18.47 -3.15
C LYS A 112 -4.34 -17.75 -1.89
N LEU A 113 -5.23 -17.52 -0.93
CA LEU A 113 -4.91 -16.79 0.32
C LEU A 113 -4.04 -17.62 1.28
N THR A 114 -4.20 -18.94 1.27
CA THR A 114 -3.47 -19.85 2.17
C THR A 114 -1.99 -19.95 1.83
N GLN A 115 -1.62 -19.79 0.55
CA GLN A 115 -0.22 -19.72 0.13
C GLN A 115 0.44 -18.44 0.65
N LEU A 116 -0.31 -17.34 0.66
CA LEU A 116 0.21 -16.07 1.15
C LEU A 116 0.52 -16.18 2.65
N HIS A 117 -0.42 -16.71 3.44
CA HIS A 117 -0.25 -16.86 4.89
C HIS A 117 0.97 -17.70 5.33
N LYS A 118 1.39 -18.69 4.51
CA LYS A 118 2.53 -19.58 4.85
C LYS A 118 3.89 -18.93 4.59
N GLU A 119 3.95 -17.96 3.69
CA GLU A 119 5.16 -17.23 3.37
C GLU A 119 5.16 -15.94 4.18
N HIS A 120 6.01 -15.88 5.21
CA HIS A 120 6.12 -14.76 6.16
C HIS A 120 6.42 -13.38 5.54
N HIS A 121 6.56 -13.28 4.20
CA HIS A 121 6.80 -12.05 3.44
C HIS A 121 6.09 -12.01 2.08
N SER A 122 5.02 -12.79 1.87
CA SER A 122 4.34 -12.81 0.57
C SER A 122 3.55 -11.52 0.35
N ARG A 123 4.13 -10.65 -0.48
CA ARG A 123 3.43 -9.49 -1.00
C ARG A 123 2.50 -9.93 -2.12
N ALA A 124 1.26 -9.50 -2.02
CA ALA A 124 0.28 -9.70 -3.06
C ALA A 124 -0.46 -8.39 -3.32
N TYR A 125 -1.19 -8.35 -4.43
CA TYR A 125 -1.85 -7.13 -4.86
C TYR A 125 -3.30 -7.39 -5.22
N PHE A 126 -4.09 -6.32 -5.10
CA PHE A 126 -5.41 -6.24 -5.70
C PHE A 126 -5.52 -4.96 -6.53
N ARG A 127 -6.40 -4.99 -7.52
CA ARG A 127 -6.51 -3.93 -8.53
C ARG A 127 -7.95 -3.50 -8.71
N LEU A 128 -8.20 -2.20 -8.59
CA LEU A 128 -9.51 -1.59 -8.81
C LEU A 128 -9.47 -0.76 -10.10
N GLY A 129 -10.43 -0.96 -10.98
CA GLY A 129 -10.60 -0.14 -12.18
C GLY A 129 -11.89 0.66 -12.11
N CYS A 130 -11.81 1.93 -12.48
CA CYS A 130 -12.93 2.84 -12.54
C CYS A 130 -12.91 3.63 -13.85
N VAL A 131 -14.08 4.01 -14.33
CA VAL A 131 -14.22 4.94 -15.45
C VAL A 131 -14.90 6.20 -14.93
N SER A 132 -14.24 7.34 -15.08
CA SER A 132 -14.83 8.63 -14.79
C SER A 132 -15.76 9.07 -15.92
N PRO A 133 -16.94 9.64 -15.61
CA PRO A 133 -17.78 10.27 -16.63
C PRO A 133 -17.10 11.49 -17.29
N GLN A 134 -16.08 12.05 -16.65
CA GLN A 134 -15.33 13.20 -17.14
C GLN A 134 -14.02 12.75 -17.81
N LYS A 135 -13.76 13.24 -19.02
CA LYS A 135 -12.51 12.91 -19.75
C LYS A 135 -11.28 13.58 -19.13
N GLN A 136 -11.44 14.77 -18.56
CA GLN A 136 -10.39 15.51 -17.88
C GLN A 136 -10.54 15.34 -16.37
N LEU A 137 -9.47 14.89 -15.73
CA LEU A 137 -9.41 14.63 -14.30
C LEU A 137 -8.41 15.60 -13.68
N ASN A 138 -8.91 16.45 -12.79
CA ASN A 138 -8.14 17.51 -12.13
C ASN A 138 -7.79 17.09 -10.70
N SER A 139 -8.61 16.25 -10.09
CA SER A 139 -8.35 15.65 -8.79
C SER A 139 -8.81 14.19 -8.74
N VAL A 140 -8.08 13.39 -7.98
CA VAL A 140 -8.46 12.03 -7.62
C VAL A 140 -8.26 11.86 -6.12
N SER A 141 -9.26 11.32 -5.43
CA SER A 141 -9.14 10.94 -4.02
C SER A 141 -9.32 9.44 -3.87
N LEU A 142 -8.60 8.86 -2.91
CA LEU A 142 -8.64 7.44 -2.58
C LEU A 142 -8.81 7.31 -1.07
N THR A 143 -9.83 6.56 -0.66
CA THR A 143 -9.99 6.02 0.70
C THR A 143 -9.91 4.52 0.60
N LEU A 144 -9.15 3.88 1.49
CA LEU A 144 -8.97 2.42 1.56
C LEU A 144 -9.48 1.89 2.90
N PRO A 145 -9.72 0.56 3.02
CA PRO A 145 -10.02 -0.07 4.30
C PRO A 145 -8.97 0.26 5.38
N LYS A 146 -9.42 0.65 6.57
CA LYS A 146 -8.59 0.96 7.75
C LYS A 146 -7.69 -0.21 8.13
N SER A 147 -8.20 -1.43 8.00
CA SER A 147 -7.46 -2.66 8.27
C SER A 147 -6.16 -2.81 7.46
N LEU A 148 -5.96 -2.06 6.37
CA LEU A 148 -4.69 -2.03 5.63
C LEU A 148 -3.59 -1.21 6.32
N GLY A 149 -3.92 -0.48 7.38
CA GLY A 149 -2.98 0.35 8.13
C GLY A 149 -2.53 1.58 7.34
N ARG A 150 -1.27 1.96 7.54
CA ARG A 150 -0.64 3.06 6.81
C ARG A 150 -0.36 2.62 5.37
N VAL A 151 -0.78 3.46 4.42
CA VAL A 151 -0.59 3.22 2.99
C VAL A 151 0.20 4.35 2.37
N TYR A 152 1.33 4.00 1.75
CA TYR A 152 2.08 4.95 0.92
C TYR A 152 1.41 5.09 -0.44
N THR A 153 0.85 6.26 -0.73
CA THR A 153 0.08 6.51 -1.95
C THR A 153 0.93 7.25 -2.99
N SER A 154 0.77 6.88 -4.25
CA SER A 154 1.38 7.56 -5.39
C SER A 154 0.37 7.76 -6.51
N LEU A 155 0.47 8.88 -7.22
CA LEU A 155 -0.35 9.19 -8.39
C LEU A 155 0.55 9.25 -9.62
N VAL A 156 0.17 8.54 -10.67
CA VAL A 156 0.91 8.45 -11.94
C VAL A 156 -0.01 8.84 -13.09
N GLN A 157 0.44 9.79 -13.90
CA GLN A 157 -0.20 10.16 -15.15
C GLN A 157 0.78 9.89 -16.31
N PRO A 158 0.64 8.78 -17.04
CA PRO A 158 1.59 8.40 -18.09
C PRO A 158 1.53 9.37 -19.26
N LYS A 159 2.70 9.69 -19.83
CA LYS A 159 2.80 10.38 -21.13
C LYS A 159 2.27 9.43 -22.22
N GLN A 160 1.40 9.94 -23.10
CA GLN A 160 0.82 9.17 -24.20
C GLN A 160 1.22 9.78 -25.54
N GLN A 161 1.53 8.93 -26.52
CA GLN A 161 1.83 9.34 -27.89
C GLN A 161 1.07 8.42 -28.85
N LEU A 162 0.40 8.99 -29.85
CA LEU A 162 -0.19 8.25 -30.96
C LEU A 162 0.90 7.96 -31.99
N ILE A 163 1.01 6.71 -32.44
CA ILE A 163 1.93 6.31 -33.52
C ILE A 163 1.22 5.43 -34.55
N GLY A 164 1.64 5.53 -35.81
CA GLY A 164 1.19 4.62 -36.86
C GLY A 164 1.87 3.26 -36.77
N ALA A 165 1.27 2.24 -37.39
CA ALA A 165 1.88 0.93 -37.51
C ALA A 165 3.23 1.02 -38.25
N GLY A 166 4.28 0.40 -37.70
CA GLY A 166 5.64 0.46 -38.23
C GLY A 166 6.44 1.73 -37.89
N GLN A 167 5.86 2.69 -37.14
CA GLN A 167 6.57 3.90 -36.69
C GLN A 167 7.11 3.76 -35.27
N GLN A 168 8.15 4.53 -34.95
CA GLN A 168 8.79 4.54 -33.62
C GLN A 168 8.19 5.64 -32.71
N ALA A 169 7.87 5.28 -31.46
CA ALA A 169 7.59 6.24 -30.39
C ALA A 169 8.86 6.54 -29.60
N ASN A 170 9.11 7.82 -29.29
CA ASN A 170 10.28 8.26 -28.52
C ASN A 170 9.82 9.15 -27.37
N PHE A 171 10.06 8.70 -26.13
CA PHE A 171 9.75 9.46 -24.92
C PHE A 171 11.02 10.02 -24.31
N LYS A 172 11.05 11.33 -24.04
CA LYS A 172 12.09 11.94 -23.20
C LYS A 172 11.71 11.78 -21.73
N LEU A 173 12.62 11.19 -20.95
CA LEU A 173 12.48 10.99 -19.50
C LEU A 173 12.84 12.28 -18.78
#